data_AF-A0A1L9T494-F1
#
_entry.id   AF-A0A1L9T494-F1
#
_cell.length_a   1.000
_cell.length_b   1.000
_cell.length_c   1.000
_cell.angle_alpha   90.00
_cell.angle_beta   90.00
_cell.angle_gamma   90.00
#
_symmetry.space_group_name_H-M   'P 1'
#
loop_
_entity.id
_entity.type
_entity.pdbx_description
1 polymer ?
#
loop_
_entity_poly.entity_id
_entity_poly.type
_entity_poly.pdbx_seq_one_letter_code
_entity_poly.pdbx_strand_id
1 'polypeptide(L)'
;MDEVRRLFSAALEIFEESNIWAEIKNRLLSAATAGKITKIIGFGCGIMSASDDIPHMSYNAAFQHALLLMLQQFLQRSSSQEITYAVQDPAYTDSDVSVLRSHGVKILKDPEGFIQADDSSLVFACAPDVPVRQIVADIARPAVLMWDRVSSSDVLTYGIDYNLLHPSDTV
;
A
#
# COMPACT_ATOMS: atom_id res chain seq x y z
N MET A 1 20.93 -6.84 -0.33
CA MET A 1 20.33 -6.95 1.02
C MET A 1 20.60 -5.72 1.89
N ASP A 2 21.86 -5.34 2.16
CA ASP A 2 22.18 -4.23 3.08
C ASP A 2 21.66 -2.87 2.63
N GLU A 3 21.63 -2.63 1.32
CA GLU A 3 21.08 -1.42 0.73
C GLU A 3 19.56 -1.32 0.91
N VAL A 4 18.82 -2.38 0.61
CA VAL A 4 17.36 -2.45 0.83
C VAL A 4 17.03 -2.21 2.31
N ARG A 5 17.83 -2.77 3.23
CA ARG A 5 17.69 -2.51 4.67
C ARG A 5 17.90 -1.03 4.98
N ARG A 6 18.98 -0.43 4.50
CA ARG A 6 19.29 1.00 4.71
C ARG A 6 18.20 1.91 4.15
N LEU A 7 17.74 1.64 2.93
CA LEU A 7 16.66 2.38 2.29
C LEU A 7 15.37 2.30 3.11
N PHE A 8 14.99 1.10 3.54
CA PHE A 8 13.79 0.90 4.34
C PHE A 8 13.87 1.58 5.71
N SER A 9 15.02 1.48 6.40
CA SER A 9 15.25 2.20 7.66
C SER A 9 15.18 3.72 7.48
N ALA A 10 15.80 4.27 6.42
CA ALA A 10 15.71 5.70 6.13
C ALA A 10 14.26 6.13 5.85
N ALA A 11 13.48 5.32 5.12
CA ALA A 11 12.07 5.62 4.88
C ALA A 11 11.25 5.66 6.18
N LEU A 12 11.50 4.75 7.12
CA LEU A 12 10.86 4.75 8.45
C LEU A 12 11.18 6.02 9.23
N GLU A 13 12.46 6.40 9.30
CA GLU A 13 12.91 7.61 10.00
C GLU A 13 12.28 8.87 9.40
N ILE A 14 12.39 9.05 8.08
CA ILE A 14 11.85 10.22 7.39
C ILE A 14 10.32 10.28 7.52
N PHE A 15 9.63 9.15 7.40
CA PHE A 15 8.17 9.13 7.44
C PHE A 15 7.62 9.39 8.85
N GLU A 16 8.28 8.90 9.92
CA GLU A 16 7.87 9.17 11.31
C GLU A 16 7.89 10.65 11.66
N GLU A 17 8.87 11.39 11.13
CA GLU A 17 9.01 12.83 11.36
C GLU A 17 8.09 13.68 10.45
N SER A 18 7.37 13.04 9.52
CA SER A 18 6.60 13.77 8.51
C SER A 18 5.24 14.28 9.03
N ASN A 19 4.84 15.46 8.53
CA ASN A 19 3.48 15.98 8.74
C ASN A 19 2.39 15.06 8.16
N ILE A 20 2.73 14.31 7.09
CA ILE A 20 1.83 13.34 6.46
C ILE A 20 1.45 12.26 7.47
N TRP A 21 2.42 11.72 8.20
CA TRP A 21 2.14 10.72 9.22
C TRP A 21 1.24 11.25 10.35
N ALA A 22 1.47 12.48 10.79
CA ALA A 22 0.60 13.13 11.77
C ALA A 22 -0.85 13.25 11.26
N GLU A 23 -1.03 13.64 10.01
CA GLU A 23 -2.37 13.74 9.39
C GLU A 23 -3.06 12.38 9.28
N ILE A 24 -2.33 11.33 8.85
CA ILE A 24 -2.87 9.97 8.74
C ILE A 24 -3.38 9.46 10.10
N LYS A 25 -2.57 9.62 11.16
CA LYS A 25 -2.99 9.26 12.53
C LYS A 25 -4.27 9.97 12.94
N ASN A 26 -4.35 11.29 12.72
CA ASN A 26 -5.52 12.09 13.07
C ASN A 26 -6.78 11.63 12.32
N ARG A 27 -6.66 11.35 11.02
CA ARG A 27 -7.79 10.86 10.21
C ARG A 27 -8.29 9.51 10.69
N LEU A 28 -7.40 8.56 10.94
CA LEU A 28 -7.76 7.22 11.44
C LEU A 28 -8.43 7.27 12.82
N LEU A 29 -7.94 8.11 13.72
CA LEU A 29 -8.55 8.32 15.04
C LEU A 29 -9.95 8.96 14.92
N SER A 30 -10.10 9.97 14.06
CA SER A 30 -11.37 10.70 13.91
C SER A 30 -12.50 9.85 13.32
N ALA A 31 -12.17 8.84 12.52
CA ALA A 31 -13.17 8.01 11.82
C ALA A 31 -13.81 6.95 12.73
N ALA A 32 -13.35 6.79 13.98
CA ALA A 32 -13.69 5.68 14.88
C ALA A 32 -13.50 4.28 14.25
N THR A 33 -12.74 4.19 13.14
CA THR A 33 -12.46 2.95 12.42
C THR A 33 -11.27 2.19 12.99
N ALA A 34 -10.37 2.89 13.70
CA ALA A 34 -9.19 2.29 14.32
C ALA A 34 -9.53 1.08 15.21
N GLY A 35 -10.62 1.14 15.97
CA GLY A 35 -11.06 0.04 16.85
C GLY A 35 -11.67 -1.17 16.13
N LYS A 36 -11.90 -1.08 14.81
CA LYS A 36 -12.43 -2.19 13.98
C LYS A 36 -11.32 -2.94 13.24
N ILE A 37 -10.15 -2.33 13.11
CA ILE A 37 -9.07 -2.88 12.29
C ILE A 37 -8.36 -3.98 13.10
N THR A 38 -8.28 -5.18 12.55
CA THR A 38 -7.52 -6.32 13.13
C THR A 38 -6.38 -6.78 12.21
N LYS A 39 -6.39 -6.31 10.96
CA LYS A 39 -5.38 -6.69 9.96
C LYS A 39 -5.14 -5.60 8.93
N ILE A 40 -3.92 -5.54 8.46
CA ILE A 40 -3.48 -4.71 7.35
C ILE A 40 -3.06 -5.63 6.21
N ILE A 41 -3.59 -5.38 5.01
CA ILE A 41 -3.22 -6.11 3.80
C ILE A 41 -2.78 -5.12 2.73
N GLY A 42 -1.49 -5.16 2.38
CA GLY A 42 -0.93 -4.39 1.27
C GLY A 42 -0.90 -5.20 -0.03
N PHE A 43 -1.37 -4.61 -1.12
CA PHE A 43 -1.28 -5.17 -2.47
C PHE A 43 -0.41 -4.27 -3.35
N GLY A 44 0.49 -4.88 -4.12
CA GLY A 44 1.29 -4.17 -5.12
C GLY A 44 2.13 -3.04 -4.53
N CYS A 45 2.84 -3.28 -3.42
CA CYS A 45 3.62 -2.24 -2.74
C CYS A 45 4.96 -1.95 -3.45
N GLY A 46 5.31 -2.73 -4.47
CA GLY A 46 6.52 -2.57 -5.27
C GLY A 46 7.76 -3.17 -4.63
N ILE A 47 8.83 -3.23 -5.42
CA ILE A 47 10.13 -3.75 -5.00
C ILE A 47 11.02 -2.62 -4.45
N MET A 48 11.61 -2.82 -3.28
CA MET A 48 12.61 -1.90 -2.70
C MET A 48 14.02 -2.18 -3.25
N SER A 49 14.18 -3.30 -3.97
CA SER A 49 15.41 -3.76 -4.58
C SER A 49 15.48 -3.50 -6.10
N ALA A 50 14.69 -2.55 -6.62
CA ALA A 50 14.74 -2.21 -8.04
C ALA A 50 16.14 -1.74 -8.44
N SER A 51 16.49 -1.94 -9.71
CA SER A 51 17.77 -1.52 -10.28
C SER A 51 18.01 -0.02 -10.11
N ASP A 52 19.27 0.37 -10.00
CA ASP A 52 19.72 1.78 -9.92
C ASP A 52 19.25 2.65 -11.10
N ASP A 53 18.85 2.04 -12.22
CA ASP A 53 18.28 2.74 -13.37
C ASP A 53 16.90 3.36 -13.08
N ILE A 54 16.20 2.89 -12.03
CA ILE A 54 14.85 3.37 -11.67
C ILE A 54 14.73 3.63 -10.15
N PRO A 55 15.52 4.56 -9.58
CA PRO A 55 15.59 4.71 -8.12
C PRO A 55 14.26 5.08 -7.47
N HIS A 56 13.44 5.88 -8.16
CA HIS A 56 12.16 6.36 -7.65
C HIS A 56 11.18 5.21 -7.31
N MET A 57 11.25 4.07 -8.01
CA MET A 57 10.42 2.91 -7.68
C MET A 57 10.81 2.31 -6.33
N SER A 58 12.11 2.13 -6.08
CA SER A 58 12.62 1.63 -4.80
C SER A 58 12.27 2.56 -3.64
N TYR A 59 12.42 3.88 -3.82
CA TYR A 59 12.03 4.86 -2.81
C TYR A 59 10.53 4.80 -2.49
N ASN A 60 9.68 4.81 -3.52
CA ASN A 60 8.23 4.73 -3.33
C ASN A 60 7.83 3.45 -2.60
N ALA A 61 8.38 2.29 -3.00
CA ALA A 61 8.11 1.02 -2.33
C ALA A 61 8.53 1.04 -0.85
N ALA A 62 9.70 1.62 -0.55
CA ALA A 62 10.17 1.74 0.83
C ALA A 62 9.23 2.61 1.69
N PHE A 63 8.75 3.74 1.17
CA PHE A 63 7.79 4.59 1.87
C PHE A 63 6.42 3.93 2.05
N GLN A 64 5.94 3.19 1.06
CA GLN A 64 4.68 2.45 1.18
C GLN A 64 4.76 1.38 2.27
N HIS A 65 5.85 0.60 2.30
CA HIS A 65 6.08 -0.37 3.36
C HIS A 65 6.28 0.28 4.74
N ALA A 66 6.93 1.45 4.79
CA ALA A 66 7.17 2.17 6.03
C ALA A 66 5.84 2.64 6.63
N LEU A 67 4.99 3.23 5.80
CA LEU A 67 3.62 3.61 6.17
C LEU A 67 2.84 2.42 6.76
N LEU A 68 2.84 1.27 6.10
CA LEU A 68 2.06 0.11 6.55
C LEU A 68 2.59 -0.48 7.87
N LEU A 69 3.92 -0.54 8.03
CA LEU A 69 4.52 -0.99 9.29
C LEU A 69 4.20 -0.03 10.44
N MET A 70 4.28 1.27 10.19
CA MET A 70 3.96 2.29 11.19
C MET A 70 2.47 2.30 11.55
N LEU A 71 1.58 2.08 10.58
CA LEU A 71 0.16 1.87 10.82
C LEU A 71 -0.09 0.65 11.70
N GLN A 72 0.56 -0.47 11.41
CA GLN A 72 0.46 -1.68 12.24
C GLN A 72 0.83 -1.36 13.69
N GLN A 73 2.00 -0.74 13.91
CA GLN A 73 2.48 -0.40 15.25
C GLN A 73 1.57 0.60 15.96
N PHE A 74 1.06 1.59 15.24
CA PHE A 74 0.15 2.59 15.77
C PHE A 74 -1.17 1.96 16.23
N LEU A 75 -1.79 1.13 15.39
CA LEU A 75 -3.04 0.44 15.71
C LEU A 75 -2.83 -0.58 16.84
N GLN A 76 -1.69 -1.28 16.84
CA GLN A 76 -1.36 -2.26 17.87
C GLN A 76 -1.27 -1.64 19.26
N ARG A 77 -0.73 -0.41 19.39
CA ARG A 77 -0.64 0.30 20.69
C ARG A 77 -2.00 0.63 21.29
N SER A 78 -3.05 0.71 20.47
CA SER A 78 -4.40 1.05 20.92
C SER A 78 -5.36 -0.14 20.90
N SER A 79 -4.87 -1.35 20.57
CA SER A 79 -5.66 -2.56 20.46
C SER A 79 -5.26 -3.58 21.54
N SER A 80 -6.25 -4.28 22.10
CA SER A 80 -6.05 -5.46 22.95
C SER A 80 -5.87 -6.75 22.13
N GLN A 81 -6.10 -6.69 20.83
CA GLN A 81 -5.94 -7.78 19.88
C GLN A 81 -4.69 -7.57 19.04
N GLU A 82 -4.12 -8.66 18.53
CA GLU A 82 -3.01 -8.61 17.58
C GLU A 82 -3.47 -7.98 16.26
N ILE A 83 -2.73 -6.98 15.78
CA ILE A 83 -2.91 -6.39 14.46
C ILE A 83 -1.94 -7.07 13.50
N THR A 84 -2.48 -7.94 12.65
CA THR A 84 -1.65 -8.64 11.66
C THR A 84 -1.28 -7.71 10.49
N TYR A 85 -0.09 -7.87 9.94
CA TYR A 85 0.35 -7.13 8.75
C TYR A 85 0.90 -8.10 7.70
N ALA A 86 0.24 -8.09 6.54
CA ALA A 86 0.58 -8.92 5.42
C ALA A 86 0.67 -8.12 4.12
N VAL A 87 1.51 -8.58 3.19
CA VAL A 87 1.66 -7.99 1.86
C VAL A 87 1.65 -9.06 0.77
N GLN A 88 1.10 -8.70 -0.39
CA GLN A 88 1.07 -9.51 -1.59
C GLN A 88 1.57 -8.68 -2.77
N ASP A 89 2.73 -9.06 -3.31
CA ASP A 89 3.26 -8.51 -4.55
C ASP A 89 4.03 -9.61 -5.30
N PRO A 90 3.57 -10.01 -6.51
CA PRO A 90 4.27 -11.01 -7.31
C PRO A 90 5.70 -10.62 -7.70
N ALA A 91 6.04 -9.32 -7.68
CA ALA A 91 7.34 -8.82 -8.10
C ALA A 91 8.42 -8.93 -7.00
N TYR A 92 8.08 -9.24 -5.75
CA TYR A 92 9.05 -9.26 -4.66
C TYR A 92 10.25 -10.17 -4.94
N THR A 93 11.43 -9.63 -4.68
CA THR A 93 12.68 -10.40 -4.67
C THR A 93 12.93 -11.04 -3.31
N ASP A 94 13.88 -11.97 -3.25
CA ASP A 94 14.36 -12.54 -1.98
C ASP A 94 14.89 -11.48 -1.01
N SER A 95 15.46 -10.38 -1.53
CA SER A 95 15.94 -9.27 -0.69
C SER A 95 14.77 -8.54 -0.03
N ASP A 96 13.71 -8.24 -0.79
CA ASP A 96 12.50 -7.58 -0.26
C ASP A 96 11.85 -8.47 0.80
N VAL A 97 11.65 -9.75 0.48
CA VAL A 97 11.06 -10.74 1.39
C VAL A 97 11.87 -10.86 2.68
N SER A 98 13.20 -10.91 2.59
CA SER A 98 14.08 -11.00 3.77
C SER A 98 13.94 -9.79 4.69
N VAL A 99 13.93 -8.57 4.12
CA VAL A 99 13.81 -7.33 4.90
C VAL A 99 12.43 -7.24 5.55
N LEU A 100 11.36 -7.48 4.78
CA LEU A 100 9.99 -7.44 5.27
C LEU A 100 9.75 -8.47 6.39
N ARG A 101 10.19 -9.73 6.20
CA ARG A 101 10.08 -10.77 7.24
C ARG A 101 10.84 -10.41 8.51
N SER A 102 11.99 -9.74 8.40
CA SER A 102 12.74 -9.31 9.59
C SER A 102 12.02 -8.25 10.44
N HIS A 103 10.96 -7.63 9.89
CA HIS A 103 10.07 -6.72 10.60
C HIS A 103 8.72 -7.37 10.97
N GLY A 104 8.62 -8.71 10.91
CA GLY A 104 7.40 -9.44 11.25
C GLY A 104 6.30 -9.40 10.18
N VAL A 105 6.60 -8.93 8.97
CA VAL A 105 5.62 -8.85 7.88
C VAL A 105 5.37 -10.21 7.26
N LYS A 106 4.10 -10.59 7.12
CA LYS A 106 3.69 -11.82 6.43
C LYS A 106 3.68 -11.59 4.91
N ILE A 107 4.43 -12.40 4.16
CA ILE A 107 4.37 -12.40 2.70
C ILE A 107 3.34 -13.41 2.24
N LEU A 108 2.33 -12.95 1.49
CA LEU A 108 1.23 -13.74 0.96
C LEU A 108 1.50 -14.14 -0.49
N LYS A 109 1.00 -15.31 -0.88
CA LYS A 109 0.97 -15.72 -2.28
C LYS A 109 -0.33 -15.26 -2.93
N ASP A 110 -0.32 -14.92 -4.20
CA ASP A 110 -1.56 -14.65 -4.93
C ASP A 110 -2.43 -15.92 -5.02
N PRO A 111 -3.75 -15.89 -4.69
CA PRO A 111 -4.60 -14.75 -4.29
C PRO A 111 -4.95 -14.69 -2.78
N GLU A 112 -4.07 -15.16 -1.91
CA GLU A 112 -4.31 -15.26 -0.46
C GLU A 112 -4.66 -13.92 0.21
N GLY A 113 -4.15 -12.79 -0.32
CA GLY A 113 -4.50 -11.46 0.16
C GLY A 113 -5.98 -11.14 -0.01
N PHE A 114 -6.55 -11.48 -1.17
CA PHE A 114 -7.98 -11.29 -1.42
C PHE A 114 -8.83 -12.18 -0.53
N ILE A 115 -8.39 -13.42 -0.31
CA ILE A 115 -9.09 -14.38 0.56
C ILE A 115 -9.09 -13.92 2.03
N GLN A 116 -8.01 -13.27 2.48
CA GLN A 116 -7.87 -12.80 3.86
C GLN A 116 -8.55 -11.47 4.15
N ALA A 117 -8.93 -10.72 3.11
CA ALA A 117 -9.60 -9.43 3.25
C ALA A 117 -11.03 -9.61 3.78
N ASP A 118 -11.39 -8.81 4.78
CA ASP A 118 -12.69 -8.80 5.43
C ASP A 118 -13.05 -7.39 5.93
N ASP A 119 -14.21 -7.25 6.56
CA ASP A 119 -14.72 -5.97 7.07
C ASP A 119 -13.86 -5.37 8.19
N SER A 120 -12.98 -6.15 8.80
CA SER A 120 -12.02 -5.71 9.83
C SER A 120 -10.64 -5.35 9.26
N SER A 121 -10.52 -5.32 7.93
CA SER A 121 -9.25 -5.06 7.25
C SER A 121 -9.04 -3.57 6.98
N LEU A 122 -7.80 -3.13 7.13
CA LEU A 122 -7.26 -1.99 6.38
C LEU A 122 -6.58 -2.54 5.14
N VAL A 123 -7.07 -2.15 3.97
CA VAL A 123 -6.49 -2.56 2.69
C VAL A 123 -5.76 -1.38 2.06
N PHE A 124 -4.53 -1.62 1.65
CA PHE A 124 -3.68 -0.67 0.93
C PHE A 124 -3.38 -1.19 -0.47
N ALA A 125 -3.54 -0.34 -1.49
CA ALA A 125 -3.22 -0.68 -2.87
C ALA A 125 -2.73 0.55 -3.64
N CYS A 126 -1.47 0.56 -4.06
CA CYS A 126 -0.85 1.65 -4.79
C CYS A 126 -0.42 1.15 -6.17
N ALA A 127 -1.03 1.65 -7.24
CA ALA A 127 -0.78 1.22 -8.62
C ALA A 127 -0.75 -0.32 -8.86
N PRO A 128 -1.72 -1.12 -8.35
CA PRO A 128 -1.74 -2.54 -8.66
C PRO A 128 -2.11 -2.80 -10.14
N ASP A 129 -1.51 -3.82 -10.74
CA ASP A 129 -1.85 -4.29 -12.10
C ASP A 129 -3.25 -4.93 -12.21
N VAL A 130 -3.95 -5.07 -11.07
CA VAL A 130 -5.27 -5.68 -10.95
C VAL A 130 -6.22 -4.73 -10.21
N PRO A 131 -7.55 -4.83 -10.43
CA PRO A 131 -8.52 -3.91 -9.84
C PRO A 131 -8.79 -4.24 -8.36
N VAL A 132 -7.77 -4.14 -7.50
CA VAL A 132 -7.83 -4.49 -6.07
C VAL A 132 -9.00 -3.79 -5.38
N ARG A 133 -9.21 -2.50 -5.65
CA ARG A 133 -10.29 -1.72 -5.07
C ARG A 133 -11.66 -2.32 -5.38
N GLN A 134 -11.92 -2.68 -6.64
CA GLN A 134 -13.19 -3.24 -7.08
C GLN A 134 -13.40 -4.63 -6.51
N ILE A 135 -12.37 -5.48 -6.58
CA ILE A 135 -12.43 -6.86 -6.08
C ILE A 135 -12.70 -6.85 -4.58
N VAL A 136 -11.87 -6.13 -3.81
CA VAL A 136 -11.98 -6.09 -2.35
C VAL A 136 -13.31 -5.50 -1.92
N ALA A 137 -13.85 -4.46 -2.59
CA ALA A 137 -15.14 -3.87 -2.26
C ALA A 137 -16.35 -4.76 -2.61
N ASP A 138 -16.17 -5.72 -3.53
CA ASP A 138 -17.20 -6.70 -3.92
C ASP A 138 -17.19 -7.91 -2.97
N ILE A 139 -16.00 -8.42 -2.61
CA ILE A 139 -15.86 -9.59 -1.72
C ILE A 139 -15.94 -9.23 -0.23
N ALA A 140 -15.58 -7.99 0.13
CA ALA A 140 -15.51 -7.49 1.49
C ALA A 140 -15.87 -5.99 1.55
N ARG A 141 -16.04 -5.44 2.76
CA ARG A 141 -16.17 -3.99 2.97
C ARG A 141 -15.15 -3.53 4.00
N PRO A 142 -13.86 -3.44 3.64
CA PRO A 142 -12.80 -3.15 4.59
C PRO A 142 -13.08 -1.85 5.34
N ALA A 143 -12.76 -1.84 6.64
CA ALA A 143 -12.92 -0.68 7.50
C ALA A 143 -12.19 0.56 6.95
N VAL A 144 -11.07 0.35 6.27
CA VAL A 144 -10.32 1.38 5.56
C VAL A 144 -9.80 0.83 4.24
N LEU A 145 -10.00 1.59 3.16
CA LEU A 145 -9.40 1.33 1.86
C LEU A 145 -8.55 2.53 1.49
N MET A 146 -7.23 2.34 1.46
CA MET A 146 -6.24 3.36 1.12
C MET A 146 -5.67 3.02 -0.25
N TRP A 147 -5.77 3.95 -1.20
CA TRP A 147 -5.31 3.72 -2.56
C TRP A 147 -4.75 4.99 -3.21
N ASP A 148 -3.95 4.82 -4.25
CA ASP A 148 -3.37 5.95 -4.99
C ASP A 148 -4.39 6.67 -5.87
N ARG A 149 -4.31 8.00 -5.96
CA ARG A 149 -5.25 8.77 -6.78
C ARG A 149 -5.16 8.30 -8.24
N VAL A 150 -6.29 7.87 -8.79
CA VAL A 150 -6.43 7.70 -10.24
C VAL A 150 -6.21 9.08 -10.86
N SER A 151 -5.08 9.29 -11.54
CA SER A 151 -4.95 10.48 -12.37
C SER A 151 -5.88 10.32 -13.56
N SER A 152 -6.51 11.39 -14.04
CA SER A 152 -7.35 11.33 -15.25
C SER A 152 -6.57 10.82 -16.48
N SER A 153 -5.23 10.87 -16.43
CA SER A 153 -4.31 10.28 -17.40
C SER A 153 -4.22 8.74 -17.33
N ASP A 154 -4.49 8.12 -16.17
CA ASP A 154 -4.48 6.66 -16.01
C ASP A 154 -5.73 5.98 -16.60
N VAL A 155 -6.78 6.77 -16.85
CA VAL A 155 -7.94 6.34 -17.65
C VAL A 155 -7.59 6.26 -19.14
N LEU A 156 -6.60 7.06 -19.59
CA LEU A 156 -6.22 7.18 -20.99
C LEU A 156 -5.12 6.19 -21.42
N THR A 157 -4.35 5.64 -20.49
CA THR A 157 -3.28 4.68 -20.81
C THR A 157 -3.77 3.25 -21.02
N TYR A 158 -5.01 2.91 -20.65
CA TYR A 158 -5.60 1.58 -20.88
C TYR A 158 -6.79 1.56 -21.85
N GLY A 159 -7.12 2.66 -22.51
CA GLY A 159 -8.18 2.62 -23.53
C GLY A 159 -8.54 3.96 -24.13
N ILE A 160 -8.05 4.17 -25.35
CA ILE A 160 -8.47 5.17 -26.34
C ILE A 160 -8.03 6.60 -26.01
N ASP A 161 -7.21 7.14 -26.92
CA ASP A 161 -6.85 8.54 -27.01
C ASP A 161 -8.12 9.40 -27.12
N TYR A 162 -8.44 10.14 -26.05
CA TYR A 162 -9.63 11.00 -25.99
C TYR A 162 -9.63 12.06 -27.10
N ASN A 163 -8.46 12.41 -27.64
CA ASN A 163 -8.32 13.35 -28.75
C ASN A 163 -8.71 12.77 -30.12
N LEU A 164 -8.89 11.44 -30.23
CA LEU A 164 -9.36 10.80 -31.46
C LEU A 164 -10.89 10.76 -31.59
N LEU A 165 -11.63 10.94 -30.49
CA LEU A 165 -13.10 10.87 -30.48
C LEU A 165 -13.79 12.24 -30.56
N HIS A 166 -13.08 13.31 -30.23
CA HIS A 166 -13.60 14.68 -30.33
C HIS A 166 -12.52 15.59 -30.94
N PRO A 167 -12.32 15.56 -32.27
CA PRO A 167 -11.56 16.61 -32.92
C PRO A 167 -12.29 17.92 -32.62
N SER A 168 -11.56 18.86 -32.02
CA SER A 168 -12.00 20.20 -31.66
C SER A 168 -13.16 20.71 -32.54
N ASP A 169 -14.36 20.78 -31.96
CA ASP A 169 -15.39 21.65 -32.49
C ASP A 169 -14.88 23.08 -32.31
N THR A 170 -14.36 23.60 -33.43
CA THR A 170 -14.21 25.02 -33.72
C THR A 170 -15.38 25.84 -33.19
N VAL A 171 -15.09 26.81 -32.31
CA VAL A 171 -15.32 28.26 -32.52
C VAL A 171 -14.23 29.03 -31.79
#